data_AF-A0A0F4LM04-F1
#
_entry.id   AF-A0A0F4LM04-F1
#
_cell.length_a   1.000
_cell.length_b   1.000
_cell.length_c   1.000
_cell.angle_alpha   90.00
_cell.angle_beta   90.00
_cell.angle_gamma   90.00
#
_symmetry.space_group_name_H-M   'P 1'
#
loop_
_entity.id
_entity.type
_entity.pdbx_description
1 polymer ?
#
loop_
_entity_poly.entity_id
_entity_poly.type
_entity_poly.pdbx_seq_one_letter_code
_entity_poly.pdbx_strand_id
1 'polypeptide(L)'
;NPKFAVKQMSATRKAWQTQGKQVTRVIQSFPSSDLSAANPDAWVKANHMGLELAQQAFKDYQVAIYTHIDGVGHKIHNHLVINMPNLKTGKKYHAYRDWEKIAAISNAITQAHGYSVPHNQALERRTMAERQLANKQAYVWKDDLRQRIDAVMQDPSVSSFKTFSE
;
A
#
# COMPACT_ATOMS: atom_id res chain seq x y z
N ASN A 1 -0.87 -13.44 -20.71
CA ASN A 1 -1.24 -14.56 -19.83
C ASN A 1 -0.39 -14.51 -18.57
N PRO A 2 -0.97 -14.29 -17.38
CA PRO A 2 -0.25 -14.10 -16.11
C PRO A 2 0.60 -15.31 -15.70
N LYS A 3 0.29 -16.53 -16.19
CA LYS A 3 1.09 -17.74 -15.92
C LYS A 3 2.53 -17.65 -16.44
N PHE A 4 2.78 -16.79 -17.44
CA PHE A 4 4.12 -16.60 -17.99
C PHE A 4 4.86 -15.38 -17.43
N ALA A 5 4.23 -14.60 -16.54
CA ALA A 5 4.81 -13.36 -16.02
C ALA A 5 6.19 -13.60 -15.38
N VAL A 6 6.32 -14.65 -14.56
CA VAL A 6 7.60 -15.00 -13.93
C VAL A 6 8.68 -15.30 -14.97
N LYS A 7 8.36 -16.10 -15.99
CA LYS A 7 9.29 -16.48 -17.06
C LYS A 7 9.69 -15.29 -17.92
N GLN A 8 8.72 -14.46 -18.34
CA GLN A 8 8.94 -13.27 -19.17
C GLN A 8 9.75 -12.20 -18.44
N MET A 9 9.42 -11.93 -17.18
CA MET A 9 10.16 -10.98 -16.35
C MET A 9 11.58 -11.47 -16.06
N SER A 10 11.75 -12.78 -15.82
CA SER A 10 13.07 -13.40 -15.66
C SER A 10 13.91 -13.28 -16.93
N ALA A 11 13.34 -13.57 -18.11
CA ALA A 11 14.02 -13.42 -19.39
C ALA A 11 14.49 -11.98 -19.63
N THR A 12 13.64 -10.99 -19.29
CA THR A 12 13.96 -9.57 -19.43
C THR A 12 15.11 -9.16 -18.49
N ARG A 13 15.10 -9.63 -17.24
CA ARG A 13 16.20 -9.41 -16.30
C ARG A 13 17.51 -10.02 -16.76
N LYS A 14 17.45 -11.22 -17.39
CA LYS A 14 18.63 -11.87 -17.98
C LYS A 14 19.17 -11.08 -19.17
N ALA A 15 18.30 -10.62 -20.07
CA ALA A 15 18.69 -9.81 -21.23
C ALA A 15 19.43 -8.52 -20.82
N TRP A 16 18.94 -7.85 -19.77
CA TRP A 16 19.56 -6.64 -19.22
C TRP A 16 20.62 -6.91 -18.14
N GLN A 17 20.93 -8.18 -17.86
CA GLN A 17 21.92 -8.61 -16.85
C GLN A 17 21.73 -7.96 -15.47
N THR A 18 20.48 -7.64 -15.09
CA THR A 18 20.20 -6.98 -13.82
C THR A 18 20.34 -7.93 -12.63
N GLN A 19 21.06 -7.51 -11.59
CA GLN A 19 21.28 -8.28 -10.36
C GLN A 19 20.54 -7.70 -9.15
N GLY A 20 20.48 -8.46 -8.05
CA GLY A 20 19.85 -8.05 -6.78
C GLY A 20 18.32 -8.08 -6.79
N LYS A 21 17.68 -7.09 -6.15
CA LYS A 21 16.20 -6.96 -6.10
C LYS A 21 15.62 -7.14 -7.51
N GLN A 22 14.67 -8.08 -7.65
CA GLN A 22 14.10 -8.50 -8.93
C GLN A 22 12.80 -7.76 -9.28
N VAL A 23 12.00 -7.44 -8.28
CA VAL A 23 10.69 -6.79 -8.44
C VAL A 23 10.46 -5.78 -7.32
N THR A 24 9.65 -4.76 -7.60
CA THR A 24 8.98 -3.97 -6.55
C THR A 24 7.49 -4.27 -6.57
N ARG A 25 6.83 -4.06 -5.43
CA ARG A 25 5.41 -4.33 -5.28
C ARG A 25 4.70 -3.06 -4.87
N VAL A 26 3.56 -2.80 -5.49
CA VAL A 26 2.60 -1.79 -5.07
C VAL A 26 1.29 -2.48 -4.75
N ILE A 27 0.69 -2.11 -3.62
CA ILE A 27 -0.64 -2.57 -3.23
C ILE A 27 -1.60 -1.39 -3.39
N GLN A 28 -2.64 -1.60 -4.18
CA GLN A 28 -3.74 -0.65 -4.35
C GLN A 28 -4.98 -1.28 -3.76
N SER A 29 -5.56 -0.66 -2.75
CA SER A 29 -6.69 -1.23 -1.99
C SER A 29 -7.91 -0.36 -2.10
N PHE A 30 -9.09 -0.99 -2.11
CA PHE A 30 -10.37 -0.30 -2.20
C PHE A 30 -11.21 -0.61 -0.95
N PRO A 31 -11.94 0.39 -0.40
CA PRO A 31 -12.84 0.13 0.71
C PRO A 31 -14.06 -0.66 0.23
N SER A 32 -14.61 -1.50 1.11
CA SER A 32 -15.78 -2.33 0.79
C SER A 32 -17.05 -1.52 0.51
N SER A 33 -17.09 -0.24 0.92
CA SER A 33 -18.14 0.71 0.57
C SER A 33 -18.17 1.03 -0.93
N ASP A 34 -17.01 0.95 -1.58
CA ASP A 34 -16.83 1.32 -2.99
C ASP A 34 -16.85 0.06 -3.85
N LEU A 35 -16.06 -0.94 -3.47
CA LEU A 35 -15.93 -2.22 -4.17
C LEU A 35 -16.13 -3.40 -3.22
N SER A 36 -17.21 -4.15 -3.44
CA SER A 36 -17.55 -5.34 -2.65
C SER A 36 -17.00 -6.62 -3.27
N ALA A 37 -16.33 -7.45 -2.46
CA ALA A 37 -15.85 -8.78 -2.87
C ALA A 37 -16.99 -9.74 -3.26
N ALA A 38 -18.23 -9.48 -2.82
CA ALA A 38 -19.39 -10.29 -3.22
C ALA A 38 -19.87 -10.01 -4.65
N ASN A 39 -19.36 -8.95 -5.31
CA ASN A 39 -19.74 -8.58 -6.67
C ASN A 39 -18.60 -8.85 -7.66
N PRO A 40 -18.73 -9.84 -8.57
CA PRO A 40 -17.71 -10.13 -9.59
C PRO A 40 -17.32 -8.95 -10.48
N ASP A 41 -18.26 -8.04 -10.80
CA ASP A 41 -17.97 -6.85 -11.60
C ASP A 41 -16.98 -5.91 -10.88
N ALA A 42 -17.02 -5.88 -9.55
CA ALA A 42 -16.09 -5.09 -8.75
C ALA A 42 -14.65 -5.61 -8.88
N TRP A 43 -14.46 -6.92 -9.10
CA TRP A 43 -13.14 -7.52 -9.29
C TRP A 43 -12.53 -7.06 -10.61
N VAL A 44 -13.34 -7.06 -11.67
CA VAL A 44 -12.94 -6.60 -13.00
C VAL A 44 -12.60 -5.11 -12.96
N LYS A 45 -13.45 -4.29 -12.33
CA LYS A 45 -13.21 -2.84 -12.16
C LYS A 45 -11.93 -2.57 -11.37
N ALA A 46 -11.72 -3.27 -10.26
CA ALA A 46 -10.48 -3.14 -9.50
C ALA A 46 -9.26 -3.48 -10.37
N ASN A 47 -9.30 -4.60 -11.09
CA ASN A 47 -8.19 -4.99 -11.98
C ASN A 47 -7.92 -3.94 -13.06
N HIS A 48 -8.99 -3.39 -13.65
CA HIS A 48 -8.91 -2.34 -14.66
C HIS A 48 -8.25 -1.06 -14.13
N MET A 49 -8.66 -0.57 -12.96
CA MET A 49 -7.99 0.57 -12.31
C MET A 49 -6.51 0.26 -11.97
N GLY A 50 -6.19 -0.99 -11.67
CA GLY A 50 -4.80 -1.44 -11.51
C GLY A 50 -4.00 -1.38 -12.80
N LEU A 51 -4.64 -1.67 -13.95
CA LEU A 51 -4.02 -1.56 -15.28
C LEU A 51 -3.75 -0.10 -15.64
N GLU A 52 -4.69 0.79 -15.39
CA GLU A 52 -4.51 2.23 -15.61
C GLU A 52 -3.36 2.77 -14.75
N LEU A 53 -3.29 2.36 -13.48
CA LEU A 53 -2.18 2.73 -12.60
C LEU A 53 -0.84 2.22 -13.15
N ALA A 54 -0.81 0.97 -13.65
CA ALA A 54 0.38 0.41 -14.25
C ALA A 54 0.85 1.19 -15.48
N GLN A 55 -0.07 1.58 -16.36
CA GLN A 55 0.22 2.33 -17.59
C GLN A 55 0.72 3.75 -17.29
N GLN A 56 0.13 4.42 -16.29
CA GLN A 56 0.49 5.81 -15.95
C GLN A 56 1.75 5.90 -15.09
N ALA A 57 1.90 5.04 -14.08
CA ALA A 57 3.00 5.14 -13.12
C ALA A 57 4.25 4.34 -13.50
N PHE A 58 4.11 3.27 -14.29
CA PHE A 58 5.21 2.34 -14.60
C PHE A 58 5.41 2.17 -16.10
N LYS A 59 5.43 3.29 -16.83
CA LYS A 59 5.70 3.31 -18.27
C LYS A 59 7.03 2.64 -18.59
N ASP A 60 7.03 1.82 -19.64
CA ASP A 60 8.19 1.04 -20.08
C ASP A 60 8.71 0.02 -19.05
N TYR A 61 7.89 -0.39 -18.08
CA TYR A 61 8.18 -1.53 -17.20
C TYR A 61 7.21 -2.69 -17.45
N GLN A 62 7.65 -3.92 -17.17
CA GLN A 62 6.75 -5.05 -17.11
C GLN A 62 6.03 -5.04 -15.76
N VAL A 63 4.70 -5.06 -15.79
CA VAL A 63 3.88 -5.12 -14.59
C VAL A 63 2.92 -6.31 -14.70
N ALA A 64 2.88 -7.14 -13.66
CA ALA A 64 1.84 -8.15 -13.49
C ALA A 64 0.88 -7.70 -12.39
N ILE A 65 -0.42 -7.83 -12.64
CA ILE A 65 -1.47 -7.31 -11.76
C ILE A 65 -2.31 -8.49 -11.30
N TYR A 66 -2.41 -8.65 -9.98
CA TYR A 66 -3.20 -9.70 -9.34
C TYR A 66 -4.22 -9.06 -8.41
N THR A 67 -5.50 -9.29 -8.67
CA THR A 67 -6.58 -8.80 -7.80
C THR A 67 -6.93 -9.89 -6.79
N HIS A 68 -6.82 -9.58 -5.51
CA HIS A 68 -7.21 -10.45 -4.42
C HIS A 68 -8.57 -10.01 -3.87
N ILE A 69 -9.41 -11.01 -3.56
CA ILE A 69 -10.79 -10.83 -3.07
C ILE A 69 -11.03 -11.60 -1.75
N ASP A 70 -10.07 -12.41 -1.34
CA ASP A 70 -10.14 -13.46 -0.33
C ASP A 70 -9.29 -13.17 0.91
N GLY A 71 -8.77 -11.94 1.05
CA GLY A 71 -8.05 -11.54 2.25
C GLY A 71 -8.94 -11.60 3.50
N VAL A 72 -8.34 -11.72 4.69
CA VAL A 72 -9.03 -11.82 6.00
C VAL A 72 -10.08 -10.72 6.26
N GLY A 73 -9.96 -9.57 5.59
CA GLY A 73 -10.95 -8.47 5.66
C GLY A 73 -11.93 -8.38 4.49
N HIS A 74 -11.93 -9.35 3.57
CA HIS A 74 -12.71 -9.37 2.32
C HIS A 74 -12.65 -8.06 1.52
N LYS A 75 -11.51 -7.37 1.60
CA LYS A 75 -11.26 -6.13 0.86
C LYS A 75 -10.60 -6.44 -0.46
N ILE A 76 -11.18 -5.93 -1.55
CA ILE A 76 -10.58 -6.03 -2.86
C ILE A 76 -9.31 -5.19 -2.90
N HIS A 77 -8.21 -5.78 -3.36
CA HIS A 77 -6.95 -5.07 -3.57
C HIS A 77 -6.14 -5.68 -4.71
N ASN A 78 -5.38 -4.84 -5.40
CA ASN A 78 -4.45 -5.25 -6.44
C ASN A 78 -3.03 -5.35 -5.88
N HIS A 79 -2.34 -6.42 -6.21
CA HIS A 79 -0.89 -6.51 -6.17
C HIS A 79 -0.33 -6.23 -7.56
N LEU A 80 0.31 -5.07 -7.71
CA LEU A 80 1.11 -4.75 -8.87
C LEU A 80 2.54 -5.23 -8.60
N VAL A 81 3.03 -6.15 -9.43
CA VAL A 81 4.40 -6.67 -9.40
C VAL A 81 5.16 -6.08 -10.58
N ILE A 82 6.01 -5.11 -10.30
CA ILE A 82 6.77 -4.36 -11.29
C ILE A 82 8.16 -4.99 -11.42
N ASN A 83 8.54 -5.41 -12.62
CA ASN A 83 9.88 -5.90 -12.90
C ASN A 83 10.91 -4.76 -12.79
N MET A 84 12.10 -5.05 -12.26
CA MET A 84 13.10 -4.02 -11.99
C MET A 84 13.68 -3.33 -13.23
N PRO A 85 14.13 -4.02 -14.30
CA PRO A 85 14.65 -3.34 -15.48
C PRO A 85 13.55 -2.63 -16.26
N ASN A 86 13.81 -1.38 -16.61
CA ASN A 86 13.08 -0.69 -17.66
C ASN A 86 13.31 -1.39 -19.00
N LEU A 87 12.24 -1.60 -19.77
CA LEU A 87 12.24 -2.34 -21.03
C LEU A 87 13.13 -1.72 -22.11
N LYS A 88 13.31 -0.39 -22.09
CA LYS A 88 14.07 0.34 -23.10
C LYS A 88 15.52 0.58 -22.68
N THR A 89 15.73 0.89 -21.41
CA THR A 89 17.03 1.38 -20.91
C THR A 89 17.79 0.36 -20.08
N GLY A 90 17.15 -0.74 -19.65
CA GLY A 90 17.71 -1.70 -18.70
C GLY A 90 17.93 -1.16 -17.28
N LYS A 91 17.81 0.16 -17.08
CA LYS A 91 17.98 0.80 -15.78
C LYS A 91 16.93 0.28 -14.80
N LYS A 92 17.39 -0.03 -13.58
CA LYS A 92 16.51 -0.52 -12.53
C LYS A 92 15.55 0.57 -12.07
N TYR A 93 14.37 0.18 -11.66
CA TYR A 93 13.41 1.07 -11.03
C TYR A 93 13.95 1.54 -9.67
N HIS A 94 14.14 2.84 -9.52
CA HIS A 94 14.66 3.49 -8.30
C HIS A 94 13.61 4.46 -7.73
N ALA A 95 12.77 3.93 -6.84
CA ALA A 95 11.74 4.70 -6.16
C ALA A 95 12.29 5.46 -4.95
N TYR A 96 12.99 6.57 -5.18
CA TYR A 96 13.13 7.57 -4.12
C TYR A 96 11.92 8.50 -4.19
N ARG A 97 11.05 8.48 -3.17
CA ARG A 97 9.81 9.28 -3.05
C ARG A 97 8.70 9.03 -4.08
N ASP A 98 8.78 7.98 -4.89
CA ASP A 98 7.73 7.65 -5.86
C ASP A 98 6.36 7.29 -5.24
N TRP A 99 6.31 6.96 -3.94
CA TRP A 99 5.05 6.54 -3.30
C TRP A 99 3.99 7.64 -3.31
N GLU A 100 4.37 8.91 -3.13
CA GLU A 100 3.45 10.06 -3.16
C GLU A 100 2.85 10.23 -4.55
N LYS A 101 3.71 10.14 -5.58
CA LYS A 101 3.30 10.21 -6.98
C LYS A 101 2.38 9.05 -7.36
N ILE A 102 2.75 7.81 -7.00
CA ILE A 102 1.95 6.62 -7.28
C ILE A 102 0.59 6.72 -6.56
N ALA A 103 0.58 7.19 -5.31
CA ALA A 103 -0.65 7.39 -4.55
C ALA A 103 -1.54 8.47 -5.19
N ALA A 104 -0.96 9.59 -5.63
CA ALA A 104 -1.70 10.64 -6.32
C ALA A 104 -2.34 10.15 -7.63
N ILE A 105 -1.58 9.41 -8.45
CA ILE A 105 -2.10 8.79 -9.68
C ILE A 105 -3.22 7.79 -9.34
N SER A 106 -3.00 6.92 -8.36
CA SER A 106 -4.02 5.96 -7.93
C SER A 106 -5.29 6.66 -7.45
N ASN A 107 -5.17 7.73 -6.67
CA ASN A 107 -6.31 8.49 -6.18
C ASN A 107 -7.08 9.16 -7.31
N ALA A 108 -6.37 9.78 -8.27
CA ALA A 108 -7.00 10.39 -9.44
C ALA A 108 -7.77 9.38 -10.28
N ILE A 109 -7.22 8.18 -10.49
CA ILE A 109 -7.91 7.07 -11.16
C ILE A 109 -9.16 6.67 -10.37
N THR A 110 -9.02 6.40 -9.07
CA THR A 110 -10.16 6.01 -8.21
C THR A 110 -11.29 7.05 -8.26
N GLN A 111 -10.96 8.34 -8.19
CA GLN A 111 -11.95 9.43 -8.29
C GLN A 111 -12.60 9.52 -9.68
N ALA A 112 -11.84 9.32 -10.76
CA ALA A 112 -12.38 9.31 -12.13
C ALA A 112 -13.40 8.20 -12.37
N HIS A 113 -13.27 7.08 -11.64
CA HIS A 113 -14.24 5.98 -11.63
C HIS A 113 -15.41 6.20 -10.64
N GLY A 114 -15.47 7.36 -9.98
CA GLY A 114 -16.56 7.72 -9.06
C GLY A 114 -16.43 7.13 -7.65
N TYR A 115 -15.24 6.68 -7.26
CA TYR A 115 -14.98 6.07 -5.96
C TYR A 115 -14.27 7.03 -4.99
N SER A 116 -14.34 6.69 -3.71
CA SER A 116 -13.77 7.49 -2.63
C SER A 116 -12.25 7.32 -2.51
N VAL A 117 -11.58 8.36 -2.03
CA VAL A 117 -10.14 8.34 -1.73
C VAL A 117 -9.90 8.70 -0.27
N PRO A 118 -8.83 8.17 0.36
CA PRO A 118 -8.50 8.50 1.74
C PRO A 118 -8.25 10.00 1.90
N HIS A 119 -9.03 10.67 2.74
CA HIS A 119 -8.89 12.11 2.99
C HIS A 119 -7.94 12.41 4.17
N ASN A 120 -7.79 11.46 5.11
CA ASN A 120 -7.03 11.65 6.35
C ASN A 120 -5.89 10.66 6.47
N GLN A 121 -4.67 11.16 6.67
CA GLN A 121 -3.61 10.35 7.27
C GLN A 121 -3.89 10.26 8.77
N ALA A 122 -3.87 9.05 9.32
CA ALA A 122 -3.96 8.89 10.77
C ALA A 122 -2.77 9.63 11.40
N LEU A 123 -3.05 10.58 12.30
CA LEU A 123 -2.04 11.30 13.07
C LEU A 123 -1.12 10.33 13.80
N GLU A 124 -1.67 9.20 14.21
CA GLU A 124 -0.96 8.11 14.85
C GLU A 124 -0.94 6.85 13.98
N ARG A 125 0.27 6.35 13.69
CA ARG A 125 0.47 5.11 12.97
C ARG A 125 0.44 3.92 13.93
N ARG A 126 -0.55 3.03 13.76
CA ARG A 126 -0.60 1.70 14.39
C ARG A 126 -0.26 0.60 13.40
N THR A 127 0.57 -0.33 13.82
CA THR A 127 0.92 -1.56 13.09
C THR A 127 -0.27 -2.51 13.05
N MET A 128 -0.23 -3.48 12.11
CA MET A 128 -1.24 -4.52 12.03
C MET A 128 -1.28 -5.41 13.28
N ALA A 129 -0.13 -5.67 13.90
CA ALA A 129 -0.05 -6.44 15.14
C ALA A 129 -0.76 -5.71 16.29
N GLU A 130 -0.54 -4.40 16.45
CA GLU A 130 -1.26 -3.58 17.44
C GLU A 130 -2.78 -3.64 17.19
N ARG A 131 -3.22 -3.47 15.94
CA ARG A 131 -4.64 -3.54 15.59
C ARG A 131 -5.25 -4.92 15.90
N GLN A 132 -4.52 -6.01 15.62
CA GLN A 132 -5.00 -7.36 15.91
C GLN A 132 -5.11 -7.64 17.41
N LEU A 133 -4.15 -7.18 18.22
CA LEU A 133 -4.22 -7.27 19.67
C LEU A 133 -5.41 -6.48 20.21
N ALA A 134 -5.58 -5.23 19.77
CA ALA A 134 -6.72 -4.39 20.14
C ALA A 134 -8.07 -5.03 19.77
N ASN A 135 -8.20 -5.61 18.57
CA ASN A 135 -9.41 -6.31 18.13
C ASN A 135 -9.74 -7.54 18.99
N LYS A 136 -8.72 -8.19 19.55
CA LYS A 136 -8.88 -9.31 20.49
C LYS A 136 -9.08 -8.84 21.94
N GLN A 137 -9.24 -7.53 22.17
CA GLN A 137 -9.27 -6.91 23.50
C GLN A 137 -8.04 -7.29 24.36
N ALA A 138 -6.91 -7.60 23.70
CA ALA A 138 -5.66 -7.92 24.36
C ALA A 138 -4.87 -6.64 24.65
N TYR A 139 -4.00 -6.71 25.67
CA TYR A 139 -3.15 -5.59 26.06
C TYR A 139 -2.20 -5.17 24.92
N VAL A 140 -2.14 -3.86 24.66
CA VAL A 140 -1.23 -3.23 23.70
C VAL A 140 -0.36 -2.24 24.46
N TRP A 141 0.86 -2.64 24.81
CA TRP A 141 1.77 -1.81 25.63
C TRP A 141 2.05 -0.42 25.06
N LYS A 142 2.02 -0.27 23.72
CA LYS A 142 2.18 1.03 23.06
C LYS A 142 0.99 1.95 23.29
N ASP A 143 -0.23 1.40 23.39
CA ASP A 143 -1.43 2.20 23.71
C ASP A 143 -1.40 2.67 25.16
N ASP A 144 -0.92 1.82 26.09
CA ASP A 144 -0.68 2.22 27.49
C ASP A 144 0.35 3.36 27.58
N LEU A 145 1.49 3.25 26.90
CA LEU A 145 2.48 4.34 26.85
C LEU A 145 1.91 5.62 26.25
N ARG A 146 1.15 5.53 25.15
CA ARG A 146 0.50 6.71 24.53
C ARG A 146 -0.46 7.36 25.50
N GLN A 147 -1.33 6.60 26.17
CA GLN A 147 -2.26 7.13 27.16
C GLN A 147 -1.54 7.83 28.31
N ARG A 148 -0.45 7.25 28.81
CA ARG A 148 0.36 7.89 29.87
C ARG A 148 0.99 9.19 29.41
N ILE A 149 1.52 9.22 28.19
CA ILE A 149 2.08 10.44 27.59
C ILE A 149 0.98 11.48 27.40
N ASP A 150 -0.15 11.11 26.82
CA ASP A 150 -1.27 12.02 26.58
C ASP A 150 -1.82 12.60 27.89
N ALA A 151 -1.95 11.78 28.94
CA ALA A 151 -2.39 12.22 30.26
C ALA A 151 -1.44 13.26 30.85
N VAL A 152 -0.13 13.03 30.75
CA VAL A 152 0.91 13.97 31.23
C VAL A 152 0.91 15.25 30.41
N MET A 153 0.79 15.15 29.09
CA MET A 153 0.77 16.31 28.19
C MET A 153 -0.49 17.18 28.37
N GLN A 154 -1.57 16.61 28.89
CA GLN A 154 -2.81 17.31 29.22
C GLN A 154 -2.82 17.87 30.65
N ASP A 155 -1.86 17.49 31.50
CA ASP A 155 -1.77 17.98 32.87
C ASP A 155 -1.11 19.37 32.91
N PRO A 156 -1.87 20.44 33.19
CA PRO A 156 -1.33 21.79 33.22
C PRO A 156 -0.35 22.02 34.38
N SER A 157 -0.31 21.15 35.39
CA SER A 157 0.66 21.21 36.47
C SER A 157 2.05 20.77 36.01
N VAL A 158 2.14 19.91 35.00
CA VAL A 158 3.41 19.41 34.44
C VAL A 158 3.93 20.42 33.40
N SER A 159 4.76 21.35 33.86
CA SER A 159 5.36 22.40 33.03
C SER A 159 6.89 22.27 32.85
N SER A 160 7.51 21.29 33.52
CA SER A 160 8.96 21.05 33.45
C SER A 160 9.32 19.59 33.71
N PHE A 161 10.50 19.18 33.26
CA PHE A 161 11.04 17.83 33.55
C PHE A 161 11.13 17.56 35.05
N LYS A 162 11.45 18.58 35.85
CA LYS A 162 11.55 18.45 37.30
C LYS A 162 10.18 18.11 37.93
N THR A 163 9.13 18.81 37.50
CA THR A 163 7.75 18.56 37.94
C THR A 163 7.23 17.18 37.49
N PHE A 164 7.77 16.64 36.40
CA PHE A 164 7.44 15.30 35.92
C PHE A 164 8.17 14.19 36.68
N SER A 165 9.34 14.46 37.25
CA SER A 165 10.20 13.47 37.90
C SER A 165 9.97 13.28 39.41
N GLU A 166 9.12 14.10 40.01
CA GLU A 166 8.72 14.07 41.43
C GLU A 166 7.36 13.35 41.59
#